data_AF-A0A1C6JHI9-F1
#
_entry.id   AF-A0A1C6JHI9-F1
#
_cell.length_a   1.000
_cell.length_b   1.000
_cell.length_c   1.000
_cell.angle_alpha   90.00
_cell.angle_beta   90.00
_cell.angle_gamma   90.00
#
_symmetry.space_group_name_H-M   'P 1'
#
loop_
_entity.id
_entity.type
_entity.pdbx_description
1 polymer ?
#
loop_
_entity_poly.entity_id
_entity_poly.type
_entity_poly.pdbx_seq_one_letter_code
_entity_poly.pdbx_strand_id
1 'polypeptide(L)'
;MNERYPMVPAAFVIIFCSGTLKEALAAGILTIVLTVAASVLHELMCKAGVPEWSRIPSLLIGETALSYAAGRITYSYTAGLTFDRGRMLVWLILGVLMACSFLWGKMHTDIDAVLFPMTVVYGLWMAAGLLRELLAYGEIFGRTFLEGGYLAKAFQSPIIGFLTAGVILGIANAVTNETSEERGSLLSILPAAALAVPIQLFSKWQPVNWILGILLVGVLVLSVRNRLNYSWTGKRMRGLPIELISTGLIYMVLTVVK
;
A
#
# COMPACT_ATOMS: atom_id res chain seq x y z
N MET A 1 -12.21 -10.90 -15.04
CA MET A 1 -13.10 -9.86 -14.47
C MET A 1 -12.16 -8.86 -13.85
N ASN A 2 -12.12 -7.64 -14.41
CA ASN A 2 -11.07 -6.66 -14.11
C ASN A 2 -11.24 -6.05 -12.72
N GLU A 3 -10.12 -5.71 -12.09
CA GLU A 3 -10.06 -5.06 -10.78
C GLU A 3 -10.71 -3.66 -10.84
N ARG A 4 -11.90 -3.45 -10.25
CA ARG A 4 -12.58 -2.15 -10.36
C ARG A 4 -11.88 -0.97 -9.66
N TYR A 5 -10.91 -1.23 -8.80
CA TYR A 5 -10.18 -0.19 -8.06
C TYR A 5 -8.70 -0.53 -7.92
N PRO A 6 -7.81 0.47 -7.73
CA PRO A 6 -6.37 0.28 -7.66
C PRO A 6 -5.96 -0.37 -6.33
N MET A 7 -6.21 -1.68 -6.23
CA MET A 7 -5.93 -2.49 -5.03
C MET A 7 -4.44 -2.46 -4.65
N VAL A 8 -3.55 -2.53 -5.65
CA VAL A 8 -2.09 -2.62 -5.48
C VAL A 8 -1.49 -1.32 -4.92
N PRO A 9 -1.77 -0.14 -5.51
CA PRO A 9 -1.40 1.14 -4.92
C PRO A 9 -2.01 1.37 -3.52
N ALA A 10 -3.29 1.05 -3.33
CA ALA A 10 -3.95 1.21 -2.03
C ALA A 10 -3.29 0.34 -0.95
N ALA A 11 -3.02 -0.93 -1.25
CA ALA A 11 -2.30 -1.85 -0.37
C ALA A 11 -0.95 -1.27 0.07
N PHE A 12 -0.19 -0.75 -0.90
CA PHE A 12 1.16 -0.23 -0.67
C PHE A 12 1.14 0.92 0.34
N VAL A 13 0.22 1.87 0.18
CA VAL A 13 0.13 3.02 1.09
C VAL A 13 -0.40 2.59 2.46
N ILE A 14 -1.37 1.67 2.52
CA ILE A 14 -1.88 1.16 3.81
C ILE A 14 -0.75 0.53 4.63
N ILE A 15 0.19 -0.20 4.01
CA ILE A 15 1.32 -0.82 4.73
C ILE A 15 2.15 0.23 5.47
N PHE A 16 2.44 1.37 4.85
CA PHE A 16 3.34 2.39 5.39
C PHE A 16 2.64 3.52 6.16
N CYS A 17 1.38 3.82 5.85
CA CYS A 17 0.66 4.98 6.35
C CYS A 17 -0.57 4.61 7.21
N SER A 18 -0.58 3.42 7.82
CA SER A 18 -1.60 3.00 8.81
C SER A 18 -1.12 3.05 10.26
N GLY A 19 0.05 3.63 10.53
CA GLY A 19 0.61 3.72 11.88
C GLY A 19 -0.21 4.61 12.80
N THR A 20 -0.51 5.83 12.33
CA THR A 20 -1.31 6.80 13.09
C THR A 20 -2.57 7.18 12.33
N LEU A 21 -3.60 7.61 13.07
CA LEU A 21 -4.87 8.08 12.50
C LEU A 21 -4.66 9.35 11.66
N LYS A 22 -3.77 10.25 12.09
CA LYS A 22 -3.41 11.46 11.33
C LYS A 22 -2.82 11.12 9.96
N GLU A 23 -1.92 10.14 9.91
CA GLU A 23 -1.33 9.68 8.65
C GLU A 23 -2.35 8.96 7.79
N ALA A 24 -3.16 8.07 8.36
CA ALA A 24 -4.19 7.35 7.63
C ALA A 24 -5.21 8.31 7.00
N LEU A 25 -5.58 9.38 7.71
CA LEU A 25 -6.48 10.41 7.21
C LEU A 25 -5.87 11.17 6.03
N ALA A 26 -4.67 11.73 6.25
CA ALA A 26 -3.99 12.54 5.25
C ALA A 26 -3.66 11.72 4.00
N ALA A 27 -3.06 10.54 4.18
CA ALA A 27 -2.66 9.68 3.08
C ALA A 27 -3.86 9.08 2.36
N GLY A 28 -4.93 8.74 3.07
CA GLY A 28 -6.18 8.23 2.49
C GLY A 28 -6.85 9.21 1.56
N ILE A 29 -7.09 10.44 2.00
CA ILE A 29 -7.65 11.49 1.14
C ILE A 29 -6.74 11.71 -0.07
N LEU A 30 -5.43 11.78 0.13
CA LEU A 30 -4.48 11.99 -0.97
C LEU A 30 -4.55 10.85 -1.98
N THR A 31 -4.61 9.60 -1.53
CA THR A 31 -4.70 8.44 -2.44
C THR A 31 -5.93 8.49 -3.31
N ILE A 32 -7.10 8.89 -2.76
CA ILE A 32 -8.32 9.04 -3.55
C ILE A 32 -8.15 10.16 -4.59
N VAL A 33 -7.67 11.32 -4.17
CA VAL A 33 -7.45 12.46 -5.08
C VAL A 33 -6.46 12.09 -6.20
N LEU A 34 -5.37 11.41 -5.86
CA LEU A 34 -4.39 10.92 -6.84
C LEU A 34 -4.99 9.91 -7.81
N THR A 35 -5.83 8.98 -7.34
CA THR A 35 -6.48 8.02 -8.24
C THR A 35 -7.40 8.69 -9.25
N VAL A 36 -8.13 9.73 -8.82
CA VAL A 36 -9.01 10.49 -9.72
C VAL A 36 -8.19 11.38 -10.65
N ALA A 37 -7.10 11.99 -10.17
CA ALA A 37 -6.19 12.75 -11.02
C ALA A 37 -5.60 11.87 -12.12
N ALA A 38 -5.20 10.64 -11.79
CA ALA A 38 -4.66 9.66 -12.71
C ALA A 38 -5.67 9.21 -13.78
N SER A 39 -6.93 8.97 -13.39
CA SER A 39 -7.96 8.62 -14.36
C SER A 39 -8.23 9.78 -15.34
N VAL A 40 -8.32 11.01 -14.82
CA VAL A 40 -8.54 12.21 -15.63
C VAL A 40 -7.35 12.47 -16.57
N LEU A 41 -6.12 12.37 -16.09
CA LEU A 41 -4.91 12.55 -16.91
C LEU A 41 -4.84 11.51 -18.03
N HIS A 42 -5.13 10.25 -17.72
CA HIS A 42 -5.17 9.18 -18.72
C HIS A 42 -6.24 9.44 -19.79
N GLU A 43 -7.46 9.81 -19.37
CA GLU A 43 -8.57 10.09 -20.30
C GLU A 43 -8.27 11.30 -21.19
N LEU A 44 -7.68 12.36 -20.64
CA LEU A 44 -7.27 13.55 -21.40
C LEU A 44 -6.22 13.21 -22.46
N MET A 45 -5.22 12.40 -22.12
CA MET A 45 -4.20 11.96 -23.08
C MET A 45 -4.79 11.08 -24.20
N CYS A 46 -5.76 10.22 -23.87
CA CYS A 46 -6.49 9.42 -24.84
C CYS A 46 -7.34 10.30 -25.78
N LYS A 47 -8.07 11.28 -25.24
CA LYS A 47 -8.86 12.24 -26.06
C LYS A 47 -7.99 13.12 -26.94
N ALA A 48 -6.80 13.48 -26.48
CA ALA A 48 -5.82 14.26 -27.25
C ALA A 48 -5.15 13.47 -28.39
N GLY A 49 -5.42 12.15 -28.52
CA GLY A 49 -4.87 11.33 -29.60
C GLY A 49 -3.36 11.06 -29.46
N VAL A 50 -2.82 11.11 -28.25
CA VAL A 50 -1.38 10.90 -28.01
C VAL A 50 -1.02 9.44 -28.28
N PRO A 51 0.01 9.15 -29.11
CA PRO A 51 0.44 7.80 -29.38
C PRO A 51 0.99 7.10 -28.12
N GLU A 52 0.82 5.78 -28.04
CA GLU A 52 1.09 5.01 -26.82
C GLU A 52 2.53 5.14 -26.31
N TRP A 53 3.49 5.19 -27.24
CA TRP A 53 4.92 5.37 -26.96
C TRP A 53 5.24 6.65 -26.20
N SER A 54 4.45 7.71 -26.40
CA SER A 54 4.58 8.97 -25.67
C SER A 54 3.68 9.01 -24.45
N ARG A 55 2.49 8.41 -24.51
CA ARG A 55 1.50 8.40 -23.43
C ARG A 55 1.99 7.65 -22.19
N ILE A 56 2.65 6.51 -22.38
CA ILE A 56 3.17 5.68 -21.29
C ILE A 56 4.17 6.43 -20.41
N PRO A 57 5.30 6.96 -20.94
CA PRO A 57 6.27 7.67 -20.12
C PRO A 57 5.71 8.98 -19.57
N SER A 58 4.85 9.71 -20.30
CA SER A 58 4.26 10.95 -19.79
C SER A 58 3.32 10.71 -18.62
N LEU A 59 2.53 9.62 -18.64
CA LEU A 59 1.67 9.26 -17.53
C LEU A 59 2.50 8.84 -16.31
N LEU A 60 3.56 8.04 -16.52
CA LEU A 60 4.46 7.64 -15.44
C LEU A 60 5.14 8.83 -14.76
N ILE A 61 5.70 9.75 -15.56
CA ILE A 61 6.38 10.94 -15.03
C ILE A 61 5.37 11.91 -14.40
N GLY A 62 4.21 12.10 -15.03
CA GLY A 62 3.16 12.98 -14.53
C GLY A 62 2.62 12.52 -13.18
N GLU A 63 2.22 11.26 -13.07
CA GLU A 63 1.67 10.69 -11.83
C GLU A 63 2.69 10.67 -10.69
N THR A 64 3.94 10.31 -10.99
CA THR A 64 5.00 10.31 -9.97
C THR A 64 5.37 11.71 -9.48
N ALA A 65 5.40 12.69 -10.38
CA ALA A 65 5.62 14.08 -10.00
C ALA A 65 4.45 14.60 -9.15
N LEU A 66 3.21 14.28 -9.55
CA LEU A 66 2.00 14.72 -8.86
C LEU A 66 1.88 14.08 -7.47
N SER A 67 2.15 12.78 -7.35
CA SER A 67 2.15 12.06 -6.06
C SER A 67 3.23 12.58 -5.11
N TYR A 68 4.44 12.85 -5.62
CA TYR A 68 5.53 13.43 -4.83
C TYR A 68 5.20 14.86 -4.36
N ALA A 69 4.70 15.71 -5.25
CA ALA A 69 4.34 17.08 -4.92
C ALA A 69 3.21 17.13 -3.89
N ALA A 70 2.15 16.36 -4.12
CA ALA A 70 1.00 16.27 -3.22
C ALA A 70 1.41 15.71 -1.84
N GLY A 71 2.24 14.67 -1.81
CA GLY A 71 2.78 14.12 -0.56
C GLY A 71 3.63 15.13 0.20
N ARG A 72 4.54 15.84 -0.50
CA ARG A 72 5.39 16.86 0.13
C ARG A 72 4.56 18.00 0.74
N ILE A 73 3.59 18.52 -0.02
CA ILE A 73 2.70 19.58 0.43
C ILE A 73 1.95 19.09 1.67
N THR A 74 1.20 18.00 1.58
CA THR A 74 0.35 17.53 2.68
C THR A 74 1.15 17.30 3.95
N TYR A 75 2.31 16.62 3.89
CA TYR A 75 3.13 16.38 5.07
C TYR A 75 3.78 17.64 5.61
N SER A 76 4.13 18.63 4.78
CA SER A 76 4.68 19.89 5.26
C SER A 76 3.64 20.78 5.95
N TYR A 77 2.36 20.67 5.56
CA TYR A 77 1.28 21.48 6.11
C TYR A 77 0.47 20.77 7.22
N THR A 78 0.56 19.45 7.36
CA THR A 78 -0.08 18.74 8.48
C THR A 78 0.80 18.77 9.72
N ALA A 79 0.28 19.41 10.77
CA ALA A 79 0.99 19.56 12.04
C ALA A 79 1.36 18.18 12.64
N GLY A 80 2.67 17.95 12.79
CA GLY A 80 3.23 16.76 13.44
C GLY A 80 3.75 15.66 12.50
N LEU A 81 3.68 15.84 11.17
CA LEU A 81 4.26 14.88 10.22
C LEU A 81 5.53 15.44 9.58
N THR A 82 6.63 14.69 9.62
CA THR A 82 7.87 15.03 8.92
C THR A 82 7.90 14.40 7.53
N PHE A 83 8.43 15.10 6.53
CA PHE A 83 8.64 14.52 5.21
C PHE A 83 10.08 13.99 5.08
N ASP A 84 10.31 12.82 5.66
CA ASP A 84 11.63 12.16 5.63
C ASP A 84 11.91 11.45 4.30
N ARG A 85 13.18 11.10 4.05
CA ARG A 85 13.61 10.35 2.85
C ARG A 85 12.81 9.06 2.64
N GLY A 86 12.44 8.35 3.71
CA GLY A 86 11.60 7.15 3.61
C GLY A 86 10.21 7.45 3.06
N ARG A 87 9.56 8.51 3.55
CA ARG A 87 8.22 8.92 3.09
C ARG A 87 8.26 9.47 1.67
N MET A 88 9.33 10.18 1.29
CA MET A 88 9.58 10.58 -0.09
C MET A 88 9.55 9.38 -1.05
N LEU A 89 10.21 8.28 -0.70
CA LEU A 89 10.23 7.08 -1.54
C LEU A 89 8.85 6.42 -1.63
N VAL A 90 8.08 6.38 -0.53
CA VAL A 90 6.70 5.86 -0.53
C VAL A 90 5.83 6.63 -1.52
N TRP A 91 5.85 7.96 -1.48
CA TRP A 91 5.03 8.78 -2.38
C TRP A 91 5.48 8.69 -3.85
N LEU A 92 6.78 8.52 -4.11
CA LEU A 92 7.28 8.28 -5.47
C LEU A 92 6.84 6.92 -6.01
N ILE A 93 7.02 5.85 -5.23
CA ILE A 93 6.64 4.49 -5.63
C ILE A 93 5.13 4.42 -5.84
N LEU A 94 4.35 5.09 -4.99
CA LEU A 94 2.90 5.17 -5.15
C LEU A 94 2.49 5.71 -6.53
N GLY A 95 3.10 6.80 -6.98
CA GLY A 95 2.79 7.39 -8.29
C GLY A 95 3.13 6.44 -9.45
N VAL A 96 4.23 5.69 -9.34
CA VAL A 96 4.57 4.65 -10.33
C VAL A 96 3.52 3.54 -10.33
N LEU A 97 3.13 3.05 -9.15
CA LEU A 97 2.14 1.98 -9.01
C LEU A 97 0.77 2.41 -9.55
N MET A 98 0.36 3.66 -9.30
CA MET A 98 -0.86 4.23 -9.85
C MET A 98 -0.81 4.23 -11.38
N ALA A 99 0.21 4.82 -11.99
CA ALA A 99 0.36 4.84 -13.44
C ALA A 99 0.38 3.42 -14.05
N CYS A 100 1.09 2.47 -13.43
CA CYS A 100 1.11 1.07 -13.88
C CYS A 100 -0.28 0.40 -13.84
N SER A 101 -1.09 0.72 -12.82
CA SER A 101 -2.43 0.15 -12.68
C SER A 101 -3.39 0.55 -13.81
N PHE A 102 -3.25 1.78 -14.33
CA PHE A 102 -4.01 2.25 -15.50
C PHE A 102 -3.47 1.67 -16.81
N LEU A 103 -2.15 1.62 -16.98
CA LEU A 103 -1.52 1.15 -18.22
C LEU A 103 -1.79 -0.32 -18.53
N TRP A 104 -1.97 -1.15 -17.50
CA TRP A 104 -2.29 -2.57 -17.68
C TRP A 104 -3.78 -2.84 -17.96
N GLY A 105 -4.59 -1.81 -18.16
CA GLY A 105 -6.01 -1.94 -18.51
C GLY A 105 -6.83 -2.61 -17.40
N LYS A 106 -6.30 -2.65 -16.18
CA LYS A 106 -6.97 -3.24 -15.03
C LYS A 106 -8.08 -2.35 -14.49
N MET A 107 -8.01 -1.04 -14.74
CA MET A 107 -8.87 -0.04 -14.13
C MET A 107 -10.03 0.35 -15.04
N HIS A 108 -11.23 0.50 -14.46
CA HIS A 108 -12.34 1.16 -15.16
C HIS A 108 -12.07 2.67 -15.26
N THR A 109 -12.37 3.24 -16.42
CA THR A 109 -12.31 4.68 -16.67
C THR A 109 -13.44 5.45 -16.00
N ASP A 110 -14.50 4.75 -15.55
CA ASP A 110 -15.63 5.37 -14.87
C ASP A 110 -15.26 5.76 -13.44
N ILE A 111 -15.28 7.07 -13.16
CA ILE A 111 -14.89 7.65 -11.87
C ILE A 111 -15.72 7.06 -10.74
N ASP A 112 -17.04 6.89 -10.94
CA ASP A 112 -17.94 6.35 -9.91
C ASP A 112 -17.61 4.90 -9.54
N ALA A 113 -17.19 4.10 -10.53
CA ALA A 113 -16.80 2.71 -10.33
C ALA A 113 -15.50 2.57 -9.53
N VAL A 114 -14.64 3.59 -9.55
CA VAL A 114 -13.39 3.66 -8.78
C VAL A 114 -13.59 4.30 -7.41
N LEU A 115 -14.40 5.35 -7.33
CA LEU A 115 -14.55 6.18 -6.13
C LEU A 115 -15.23 5.42 -4.99
N PHE A 116 -16.30 4.68 -5.29
CA PHE A 116 -17.03 3.90 -4.30
C PHE A 116 -16.13 2.87 -3.58
N PRO A 117 -15.46 1.93 -4.28
CA PRO A 117 -14.60 0.96 -3.62
C PRO A 117 -13.40 1.60 -2.89
N MET A 118 -12.80 2.67 -3.43
CA MET A 118 -11.71 3.38 -2.74
C MET A 118 -12.19 4.06 -1.46
N THR A 119 -13.42 4.56 -1.43
CA THR A 119 -14.02 5.16 -0.21
C THR A 119 -14.25 4.10 0.86
N VAL A 120 -14.69 2.90 0.49
CA VAL A 120 -14.83 1.76 1.42
C VAL A 120 -13.46 1.37 1.99
N VAL A 121 -12.44 1.24 1.15
CA VAL A 121 -11.06 0.95 1.58
C VAL A 121 -10.55 2.02 2.53
N TYR A 122 -10.78 3.30 2.20
CA TYR A 122 -10.38 4.43 3.04
C TYR A 122 -11.08 4.41 4.41
N GLY A 123 -12.39 4.14 4.47
CA GLY A 123 -13.12 4.05 5.73
C GLY A 123 -12.59 2.92 6.63
N LEU A 124 -12.30 1.76 6.05
CA LEU A 124 -11.69 0.63 6.77
C LEU A 124 -10.26 0.93 7.22
N TRP A 125 -9.48 1.62 6.39
CA TRP A 125 -8.12 2.04 6.72
C TRP A 125 -8.10 3.05 7.87
N MET A 126 -9.02 4.01 7.88
CA MET A 126 -9.19 4.95 9.00
C MET A 126 -9.49 4.23 10.32
N ALA A 127 -10.41 3.26 10.29
CA ALA A 127 -10.71 2.43 11.47
C ALA A 127 -9.49 1.65 11.96
N ALA A 128 -8.71 1.08 11.03
CA ALA A 128 -7.48 0.37 11.36
C ALA A 128 -6.39 1.30 11.92
N GLY A 129 -6.24 2.52 11.39
CA GLY A 129 -5.30 3.53 11.89
C GLY A 129 -5.66 3.97 13.32
N LEU A 130 -6.95 4.19 13.60
CA LEU A 130 -7.44 4.50 14.94
C LEU A 130 -7.13 3.36 15.90
N LEU A 131 -7.44 2.11 15.51
CA LEU A 131 -7.19 0.93 16.34
C LEU A 131 -5.69 0.76 16.62
N ARG A 132 -4.83 0.97 15.60
CA ARG A 132 -3.36 0.84 15.76
C ARG A 132 -2.76 1.95 16.61
N GLU A 133 -3.25 3.18 16.52
CA GLU A 133 -2.79 4.29 17.37
C GLU A 133 -3.21 4.06 18.83
N LEU A 134 -4.47 3.65 19.05
CA LEU A 134 -4.99 3.35 20.37
C LEU A 134 -4.24 2.18 21.02
N LEU A 135 -3.99 1.10 20.28
CA LEU A 135 -3.23 -0.04 20.80
C LEU A 135 -1.77 0.32 21.04
N ALA A 136 -1.10 1.03 20.14
CA ALA A 136 0.33 1.29 20.29
C ALA A 136 0.67 2.28 21.41
N TYR A 137 -0.12 3.36 21.52
CA TYR A 137 0.22 4.51 22.37
C TYR A 137 -0.85 4.82 23.42
N GLY A 138 -2.06 4.26 23.32
CA GLY A 138 -3.19 4.70 24.16
C GLY A 138 -3.69 6.11 23.79
N GLU A 139 -3.31 6.58 22.60
CA GLU A 139 -3.60 7.92 22.11
C GLU A 139 -4.59 7.87 20.95
N ILE A 140 -5.36 8.95 20.79
CA ILE A 140 -6.14 9.22 19.59
C ILE A 140 -5.80 10.66 19.18
N PHE A 141 -5.36 10.83 17.93
CA PHE A 141 -4.92 12.13 17.42
C PHE A 141 -3.73 12.74 18.20
N GLY A 142 -2.88 11.91 18.80
CA GLY A 142 -1.79 12.36 19.67
C GLY A 142 -2.27 13.01 20.99
N ARG A 143 -3.51 12.74 21.39
CA ARG A 143 -4.02 13.04 22.73
C ARG A 143 -4.16 11.74 23.50
N THR A 144 -3.63 11.71 24.72
CA THR A 144 -3.70 10.55 25.61
C THR A 144 -5.13 10.35 26.11
N PHE A 145 -5.73 9.21 25.79
CA PHE A 145 -7.05 8.82 26.28
C PHE A 145 -6.97 7.74 27.36
N LEU A 146 -5.93 6.90 27.32
CA LEU A 146 -5.65 5.87 28.31
C LEU A 146 -4.25 6.10 28.88
N GLU A 147 -4.16 6.45 30.17
CA GLU A 147 -2.90 6.51 30.91
C GLU A 147 -2.40 5.09 31.16
N GLY A 148 -1.68 4.56 30.17
CA GLY A 148 -1.17 3.20 30.20
C GLY A 148 -0.83 2.72 28.81
N GLY A 149 0.17 3.34 28.17
CA GLY A 149 0.77 2.85 26.92
C GLY A 149 1.42 1.48 27.13
N TYR A 150 0.61 0.42 27.15
CA TYR A 150 1.04 -0.93 27.53
C TYR A 150 0.98 -1.96 26.40
N LEU A 151 0.69 -1.59 25.15
CA LEU A 151 0.56 -2.56 24.06
C LEU A 151 1.57 -2.25 22.95
N ALA A 152 2.83 -2.56 23.28
CA ALA A 152 3.99 -2.74 22.40
C ALA A 152 4.10 -1.85 21.14
N LYS A 153 5.20 -1.10 21.01
CA LYS A 153 5.63 -0.44 19.75
C LYS A 153 5.61 -1.36 18.50
N ALA A 154 5.53 -2.68 18.69
CA ALA A 154 5.21 -3.67 17.66
C ALA A 154 3.91 -3.36 16.87
N PHE A 155 2.87 -2.81 17.54
CA PHE A 155 1.79 -1.91 17.04
C PHE A 155 2.08 -1.19 15.71
N GLN A 156 3.23 -0.52 15.69
CA GLN A 156 3.60 0.44 14.66
C GLN A 156 4.53 -0.16 13.61
N SER A 157 4.83 -1.46 13.72
CA SER A 157 5.72 -2.14 12.80
C SER A 157 5.09 -2.30 11.40
N PRO A 158 5.92 -2.36 10.34
CA PRO A 158 5.48 -2.70 8.98
C PRO A 158 4.79 -4.07 8.91
N ILE A 159 5.10 -4.99 9.82
CA ILE A 159 4.50 -6.33 9.93
C ILE A 159 2.98 -6.23 10.07
N ILE A 160 2.53 -5.40 11.01
CA ILE A 160 1.11 -5.12 11.24
C ILE A 160 0.54 -4.31 10.08
N GLY A 161 1.37 -3.51 9.39
CA GLY A 161 1.02 -2.88 8.10
C GLY A 161 0.59 -3.88 7.03
N PHE A 162 1.37 -4.93 6.81
CA PHE A 162 1.02 -6.00 5.85
C PHE A 162 -0.24 -6.75 6.25
N LEU A 163 -0.40 -7.09 7.54
CA LEU A 163 -1.60 -7.77 8.03
C LEU A 163 -2.86 -6.89 7.87
N THR A 164 -2.79 -5.62 8.27
CA THR A 164 -3.91 -4.68 8.14
C THR A 164 -4.29 -4.43 6.69
N ALA A 165 -3.33 -4.24 5.79
CA ALA A 165 -3.60 -4.08 4.36
C ALA A 165 -4.34 -5.30 3.79
N GLY A 166 -3.91 -6.52 4.14
CA GLY A 166 -4.59 -7.74 3.70
C GLY A 166 -6.01 -7.89 4.25
N VAL A 167 -6.24 -7.57 5.53
CA VAL A 167 -7.58 -7.62 6.13
C VAL A 167 -8.50 -6.55 5.54
N ILE A 168 -8.04 -5.30 5.40
CA ILE A 168 -8.80 -4.19 4.83
C ILE A 168 -9.25 -4.53 3.42
N LEU A 169 -8.34 -5.00 2.57
CA LEU A 169 -8.66 -5.35 1.18
C LEU A 169 -9.58 -6.58 1.10
N GLY A 170 -9.41 -7.56 1.98
CA GLY A 170 -10.31 -8.71 2.07
C GLY A 170 -11.75 -8.30 2.39
N ILE A 171 -11.92 -7.40 3.37
CA ILE A 171 -13.24 -6.86 3.74
C ILE A 171 -13.79 -5.97 2.62
N ALA A 172 -12.97 -5.08 2.05
CA ALA A 172 -13.38 -4.22 0.95
C ALA A 172 -13.86 -5.03 -0.26
N ASN A 173 -13.16 -6.11 -0.62
CA ASN A 173 -13.56 -7.04 -1.68
C ASN A 173 -14.87 -7.76 -1.35
N ALA A 174 -15.11 -8.09 -0.09
CA ALA A 174 -16.38 -8.68 0.33
C ALA A 174 -17.56 -7.71 0.22
N VAL A 175 -17.36 -6.42 0.53
CA VAL A 175 -18.39 -5.37 0.43
C VAL A 175 -18.67 -5.00 -1.02
N THR A 176 -17.63 -4.89 -1.83
CA THR A 176 -17.70 -4.44 -3.23
C THR A 176 -17.98 -5.59 -4.21
N ASN A 177 -17.98 -6.84 -3.73
CA ASN A 177 -18.05 -8.07 -4.53
C ASN A 177 -16.97 -8.17 -5.63
N GLU A 178 -15.81 -7.58 -5.38
CA GLU A 178 -14.67 -7.59 -6.28
C GLU A 178 -13.78 -8.82 -6.05
N THR A 179 -13.13 -9.29 -7.12
CA THR A 179 -12.13 -10.36 -7.06
C THR A 179 -10.75 -9.80 -7.37
N SER A 180 -9.76 -10.09 -6.52
CA SER A 180 -8.37 -9.70 -6.76
C SER A 180 -7.73 -10.67 -7.73
N GLU A 181 -7.15 -10.20 -8.85
CA GLU A 181 -6.37 -11.06 -9.73
C GLU A 181 -4.95 -11.27 -9.18
N GLU A 182 -4.48 -12.53 -9.24
CA GLU A 182 -3.22 -13.02 -8.66
C GLU A 182 -1.94 -12.29 -9.14
N ARG A 183 -1.99 -11.44 -10.18
CA ARG A 183 -0.79 -10.91 -10.85
C ARG A 183 -0.25 -9.59 -10.27
N GLY A 184 -1.05 -8.83 -9.52
CA GLY A 184 -0.66 -7.49 -9.03
C GLY A 184 0.12 -7.48 -7.71
N SER A 185 0.14 -8.59 -6.98
CA SER A 185 0.57 -8.63 -5.58
C SER A 185 2.06 -8.45 -5.36
N LEU A 186 2.89 -9.07 -6.21
CA LEU A 186 4.34 -8.88 -6.19
C LEU A 186 4.74 -7.41 -6.40
N LEU A 187 3.94 -6.64 -7.14
CA LEU A 187 4.23 -5.23 -7.41
C LEU A 187 4.02 -4.33 -6.19
N SER A 188 3.15 -4.73 -5.24
CA SER A 188 3.00 -4.02 -3.96
C SER A 188 4.04 -4.51 -2.94
N ILE A 189 4.27 -5.83 -2.90
CA ILE A 189 5.09 -6.47 -1.87
C ILE A 189 6.59 -6.22 -2.09
N LEU A 190 7.10 -6.25 -3.33
CA LEU A 190 8.54 -6.07 -3.60
C LEU A 190 9.04 -4.66 -3.23
N PRO A 191 8.37 -3.56 -3.64
CA PRO A 191 8.79 -2.23 -3.20
C PRO A 191 8.63 -2.05 -1.69
N ALA A 192 7.59 -2.64 -1.10
CA ALA A 192 7.41 -2.60 0.35
C ALA A 192 8.54 -3.35 1.08
N ALA A 193 9.01 -4.47 0.51
CA ALA A 193 10.10 -5.26 1.06
C ALA A 193 11.48 -4.60 0.90
N ALA A 194 11.68 -3.83 -0.17
CA ALA A 194 12.87 -3.02 -0.36
C ALA A 194 12.96 -1.87 0.67
N LEU A 195 11.83 -1.26 1.01
CA LEU A 195 11.78 -0.17 1.99
C LEU A 195 11.83 -0.66 3.44
N ALA A 196 11.15 -1.76 3.75
CA ALA A 196 11.16 -2.41 5.05
C ALA A 196 12.00 -3.70 4.98
N VAL A 197 13.33 -3.55 4.99
CA VAL A 197 14.23 -4.71 4.95
C VAL A 197 14.10 -5.51 6.26
N PRO A 198 13.65 -6.77 6.22
CA PRO A 198 13.34 -7.52 7.44
C PRO A 198 14.59 -8.02 8.19
N ILE A 199 15.71 -8.25 7.49
CA ILE A 199 16.91 -8.90 8.06
C ILE A 199 18.17 -8.07 7.79
N GLN A 200 19.00 -7.91 8.81
CA GLN A 200 20.36 -7.37 8.69
C GLN A 200 21.35 -8.51 9.03
N LEU A 201 21.74 -9.31 8.03
CA LEU A 201 22.61 -10.48 8.22
C LEU A 201 24.07 -10.07 8.51
N PHE A 202 24.55 -9.02 7.86
CA PHE A 202 25.94 -8.55 7.97
C PHE A 202 26.01 -7.10 8.43
N SER A 203 26.39 -6.85 9.69
CA SER A 203 26.47 -5.50 10.28
C SER A 203 27.31 -4.49 9.46
N LYS A 204 28.34 -4.95 8.74
CA LYS A 204 29.23 -4.09 7.93
C LYS A 204 28.86 -3.95 6.46
N TRP A 205 28.03 -4.83 5.90
CA TRP A 205 27.73 -4.85 4.45
C TRP A 205 26.24 -4.56 4.18
N GLN A 206 25.86 -3.30 4.42
CA GLN A 206 24.50 -2.81 4.26
C GLN A 206 23.87 -3.03 2.86
N PRO A 207 24.59 -2.85 1.71
CA PRO A 207 23.99 -3.10 0.39
C PRO A 207 23.76 -4.59 0.11
N VAL A 208 24.63 -5.48 0.64
CA VAL A 208 24.48 -6.93 0.47
C VAL A 208 23.28 -7.44 1.27
N ASN A 209 23.05 -6.91 2.47
CA ASN A 209 21.84 -7.22 3.26
C ASN A 209 20.56 -6.79 2.57
N TRP A 210 20.58 -5.62 1.91
CA TRP A 210 19.44 -5.12 1.14
C TRP A 210 19.07 -6.07 0.00
N ILE A 211 20.07 -6.47 -0.81
CA ILE A 211 19.85 -7.38 -1.94
C ILE A 211 19.37 -8.75 -1.46
N LEU A 212 20.04 -9.33 -0.45
CA LEU A 212 19.65 -10.63 0.11
C LEU A 212 18.28 -10.60 0.77
N GLY A 213 17.94 -9.52 1.48
CA GLY A 213 16.65 -9.34 2.13
C GLY A 213 15.51 -9.32 1.11
N ILE A 214 15.65 -8.52 0.05
CA ILE A 214 14.66 -8.45 -1.03
C ILE A 214 14.52 -9.81 -1.73
N LEU A 215 15.64 -10.46 -2.04
CA LEU A 215 15.65 -11.76 -2.72
C LEU A 215 14.99 -12.84 -1.86
N LEU A 216 15.30 -12.90 -0.57
CA LEU A 216 14.75 -13.88 0.36
C LEU A 216 13.24 -13.69 0.56
N VAL A 217 12.78 -12.45 0.76
CA VAL A 217 11.34 -12.15 0.82
C VAL A 217 10.66 -12.51 -0.50
N GLY A 218 11.26 -12.15 -1.64
CA GLY A 218 10.73 -12.47 -2.96
C GLY A 218 10.55 -13.98 -3.16
N VAL A 219 11.56 -14.78 -2.80
CA VAL A 219 11.51 -16.25 -2.90
C VAL A 219 10.44 -16.83 -1.97
N LEU A 220 10.36 -16.35 -0.72
CA LEU A 220 9.36 -16.84 0.24
C LEU A 220 7.93 -16.51 -0.19
N VAL A 221 7.69 -15.29 -0.67
CA VAL A 221 6.39 -14.87 -1.17
C VAL A 221 6.00 -15.67 -2.42
N LEU A 222 6.94 -15.89 -3.35
CA LEU A 222 6.71 -16.77 -4.51
C LEU A 222 6.39 -18.21 -4.10
N SER A 223 7.12 -18.75 -3.12
CA SER A 223 6.88 -20.10 -2.59
C SER A 223 5.50 -20.22 -1.95
N VAL A 224 5.10 -19.23 -1.15
CA VAL A 224 3.79 -19.21 -0.50
C VAL A 224 2.68 -19.03 -1.53
N ARG A 225 2.86 -18.14 -2.52
CA ARG A 225 1.92 -17.93 -3.62
C ARG A 225 1.67 -19.23 -4.40
N ASN A 226 2.72 -19.95 -4.77
CA ASN A 226 2.59 -21.23 -5.47
C ASN A 226 1.78 -22.25 -4.65
N ARG A 227 1.85 -22.21 -3.32
CA ARG A 227 1.09 -23.10 -2.44
C ARG A 227 -0.35 -22.63 -2.19
N LEU A 228 -0.56 -21.31 -2.12
CA LEU A 228 -1.89 -20.69 -1.95
C LEU A 228 -2.77 -20.90 -3.19
N ASN A 229 -2.19 -21.00 -4.39
CA ASN A 229 -2.93 -21.32 -5.61
C ASN A 229 -3.67 -22.68 -5.56
N TYR A 230 -3.20 -23.60 -4.70
CA TYR A 230 -3.82 -24.91 -4.46
C TYR A 230 -4.71 -24.94 -3.22
N SER A 231 -4.86 -23.83 -2.49
CA SER A 231 -5.63 -23.77 -1.26
C SER A 231 -7.11 -23.41 -1.51
N TRP A 232 -8.00 -23.91 -0.66
CA TRP A 232 -9.45 -23.62 -0.69
C TRP A 232 -9.75 -22.27 -0.04
N THR A 233 -9.13 -21.21 -0.55
CA THR A 233 -9.38 -19.85 -0.07
C THR A 233 -10.62 -19.30 -0.75
N GLY A 234 -11.52 -18.69 0.01
CA GLY A 234 -12.73 -18.06 -0.54
C GLY A 234 -12.39 -17.06 -1.64
N LYS A 235 -13.21 -17.00 -2.70
CA LYS A 235 -12.96 -16.20 -3.92
C LYS A 235 -12.60 -14.72 -3.66
N ARG A 236 -13.01 -14.17 -2.53
CA ARG A 236 -12.81 -12.76 -2.11
C ARG A 236 -11.47 -12.50 -1.41
N MET A 237 -10.88 -13.53 -0.79
CA MET A 237 -9.58 -13.46 -0.11
C MET A 237 -8.43 -13.92 -1.00
N ARG A 238 -8.73 -14.57 -2.13
CA ARG A 238 -7.75 -15.11 -3.07
C ARG A 238 -7.01 -13.96 -3.79
N GLY A 239 -5.70 -14.10 -3.95
CA GLY A 239 -4.84 -13.09 -4.59
C GLY A 239 -4.16 -12.16 -3.58
N LEU A 240 -4.20 -10.85 -3.84
CA LEU A 240 -3.49 -9.83 -3.08
C LEU A 240 -3.75 -9.85 -1.54
N PRO A 241 -5.01 -10.00 -1.04
CA PRO A 241 -5.27 -9.94 0.40
C PRO A 241 -4.55 -11.03 1.19
N ILE A 242 -4.61 -12.28 0.73
CA ILE A 242 -3.97 -13.40 1.41
C ILE A 242 -2.45 -13.39 1.26
N GLU A 243 -1.95 -12.92 0.12
CA GLU A 243 -0.51 -12.75 -0.08
C GLU A 243 0.07 -11.70 0.87
N LEU A 244 -0.64 -10.59 1.12
CA LEU A 244 -0.26 -9.58 2.11
C LEU A 244 -0.26 -10.13 3.55
N ILE A 245 -1.30 -10.88 3.93
CA ILE A 245 -1.36 -11.51 5.26
C ILE A 245 -0.18 -12.48 5.43
N SER A 246 0.06 -13.32 4.42
CA SER A 246 1.17 -14.28 4.46
C SER A 246 2.54 -13.61 4.52
N THR A 247 2.70 -12.47 3.83
CA THR A 247 3.92 -11.66 3.89
C THR A 247 4.11 -11.08 5.29
N GLY A 248 3.05 -10.57 5.92
CA GLY A 248 3.09 -10.13 7.31
C GLY A 248 3.56 -11.24 8.26
N LEU A 249 3.07 -12.48 8.09
CA LEU A 249 3.52 -13.63 8.88
C LEU A 249 4.98 -14.00 8.62
N ILE A 250 5.43 -14.00 7.35
CA ILE A 250 6.84 -14.20 6.99
C ILE A 250 7.71 -13.17 7.70
N TYR A 251 7.32 -11.90 7.65
CA TYR A 251 8.02 -10.81 8.31
C TYR A 251 8.10 -11.01 9.82
N MET A 252 7.01 -11.46 10.45
CA MET A 252 6.99 -11.76 11.87
C MET A 252 8.04 -12.82 12.22
N VAL A 253 8.07 -13.94 11.50
CA VAL A 253 9.07 -15.00 11.71
C VAL A 253 10.49 -14.48 11.49
N LEU A 254 10.74 -13.78 10.38
CA LEU A 254 12.09 -13.29 10.05
C LEU A 254 12.62 -12.25 11.05
N THR A 255 11.73 -11.45 11.66
CA THR A 255 12.14 -10.47 12.67
C THR A 255 12.45 -11.08 14.04
N VAL A 256 11.86 -12.24 14.36
CA VAL A 256 12.14 -12.98 15.60
C VAL A 256 13.46 -13.76 15.51
N VAL A 257 13.89 -14.15 14.31
CA VAL A 257 15.15 -14.89 14.07
C VAL A 257 16.39 -13.95 14.10
N LYS A 258 16.31 -12.83 14.81
CA LYS A 258 17.44 -11.90 14.99
C LYS A 258 18.37 -12.33 16.12
#